data_AF-A0A3M1JZ83-F1
#
_entry.id   AF-A0A3M1JZ83-F1
#
_cell.length_a   1.000
_cell.length_b   1.000
_cell.length_c   1.000
_cell.angle_alpha   90.00
_cell.angle_beta   90.00
_cell.angle_gamma   90.00
#
_symmetry.space_group_name_H-M   'P 1'
#
loop_
_entity.id
_entity.type
_entity.pdbx_description
1 polymer ?
#
loop_
_entity_poly.entity_id
_entity_poly.type
_entity_poly.pdbx_seq_one_letter_code
_entity_poly.pdbx_strand_id
1 'polypeptide(L)' 'MEWRVVELTIVTDQEIQEVLNRETQAGWRFESIHFSMWEGSKRPAMAFLMFVRPRREGTPVTNERQS' A
#
# COMPACT_ATOMS: atom_id res chain seq x y z
N MET A 1 8.79 1.35 -10.26
CA MET A 1 8.14 1.18 -8.94
C MET A 1 6.66 1.46 -9.09
N GLU A 2 5.84 0.68 -8.42
CA GLU A 2 4.41 0.92 -8.26
C GLU A 2 4.14 1.28 -6.81
N TRP A 3 3.21 2.22 -6.60
CA TRP A 3 2.79 2.67 -5.28
C TRP A 3 1.35 2.25 -5.04
N ARG A 4 1.05 1.93 -3.79
CA ARG A 4 -0.31 1.70 -3.31
C ARG A 4 -0.50 2.47 -2.02
N VAL A 5 -1.62 3.18 -1.94
CA VAL A 5 -2.02 3.93 -0.75
C VAL A 5 -3.37 3.37 -0.31
N VAL A 6 -3.49 3.06 0.98
CA VAL A 6 -4.74 2.63 1.60
C VAL A 6 -5.13 3.65 2.65
N GLU A 7 -6.36 4.15 2.56
CA GLU A 7 -6.93 5.14 3.47
C GLU A 7 -7.84 4.44 4.48
N LEU A 8 -7.70 4.77 5.76
CA LEU A 8 -8.51 4.25 6.85
C LEU A 8 -9.19 5.39 7.60
N THR A 9 -10.51 5.34 7.69
CA THR A 9 -11.34 6.21 8.56
C THR A 9 -11.50 5.66 9.97
N ILE A 10 -11.29 4.35 10.14
CA ILE A 10 -11.34 3.67 11.43
C ILE A 10 -9.90 3.31 11.81
N VAL A 11 -9.31 4.09 12.71
CA VAL A 11 -7.90 3.94 13.08
C VAL A 11 -7.76 3.12 14.36
N THR A 12 -7.98 1.81 14.23
CA THR A 12 -7.77 0.82 15.30
C THR A 12 -6.59 -0.07 14.97
N ASP A 13 -6.02 -0.72 15.98
CA ASP A 13 -4.96 -1.71 15.81
C ASP A 13 -5.39 -2.87 14.91
N GLN A 14 -6.61 -3.37 15.11
CA GLN A 14 -7.19 -4.44 14.31
C GLN A 14 -7.28 -4.05 12.82
N GLU A 15 -7.86 -2.90 12.50
CA GLU A 15 -8.03 -2.47 11.10
C GLU A 15 -6.67 -2.26 10.43
N ILE A 16 -5.72 -1.63 11.14
CA ILE A 16 -4.35 -1.44 10.64
C ILE A 16 -3.69 -2.80 10.37
N GLN A 17 -3.81 -3.75 11.29
CA GLN A 17 -3.23 -5.09 11.15
C GLN A 17 -3.84 -5.86 9.97
N GLU A 18 -5.16 -5.79 9.80
CA GLU A 18 -5.87 -6.43 8.70
C GLU A 18 -5.41 -5.88 7.33
N VAL A 19 -5.24 -4.57 7.21
CA VAL A 19 -4.70 -3.94 5.99
C VAL A 19 -3.25 -4.36 5.76
N LEU A 20 -2.38 -4.29 6.77
CA LEU A 20 -0.99 -4.69 6.64
C LEU A 20 -0.86 -6.13 6.15
N ASN A 21 -1.59 -7.07 6.77
CA ASN A 21 -1.56 -8.48 6.39
C ASN A 21 -2.08 -8.69 4.95
N ARG A 22 -3.20 -8.07 4.59
CA ARG A 22 -3.79 -8.19 3.25
C ARG A 22 -2.84 -7.69 2.17
N GLU A 23 -2.26 -6.51 2.35
CA GLU A 23 -1.42 -5.88 1.33
C GLU A 23 -0.06 -6.56 1.19
N THR A 24 0.55 -6.97 2.31
CA THR A 24 1.80 -7.74 2.29
C THR A 24 1.61 -9.12 1.65
N GLN A 25 0.49 -9.80 1.92
CA GLN A 25 0.14 -11.05 1.24
C GLN A 25 -0.08 -10.87 -0.27
N ALA A 26 -0.54 -9.70 -0.70
CA ALA A 26 -0.65 -9.33 -2.12
C ALA A 26 0.70 -8.93 -2.78
N GLY A 27 1.81 -9.06 -2.05
CA GLY A 27 3.17 -8.80 -2.54
C GLY A 27 3.59 -7.34 -2.48
N TRP A 28 2.89 -6.50 -1.72
CA TRP A 28 3.30 -5.12 -1.47
C TRP A 28 4.24 -5.04 -0.27
N ARG A 29 5.28 -4.21 -0.36
CA ARG A 29 6.15 -3.91 0.79
C ARG A 29 5.61 -2.68 1.52
N PHE A 30 5.41 -2.80 2.83
CA PHE A 30 5.07 -1.65 3.66
C PHE A 30 6.21 -0.63 3.66
N GLU A 31 5.85 0.66 3.53
CA GLU A 31 6.80 1.76 3.49
C GLU A 31 6.61 2.70 4.69
N SER A 32 5.40 3.22 4.87
CA SER A 32 5.11 4.16 5.96
C SER A 32 3.61 4.25 6.26
N ILE A 33 3.29 4.81 7.43
CA ILE A 33 1.93 5.17 7.83
C ILE A 33 1.91 6.63 8.27
N HIS A 34 0.91 7.37 7.81
CA HIS A 34 0.68 8.77 8.19
C HIS A 34 -0.67 8.90 8.85
N PHE A 35 -0.71 9.54 10.01
CA PHE A 35 -1.94 9.79 10.75
C PHE A 35 -2.40 11.24 10.57
N SER A 36 -3.68 11.43 10.27
CA SER A 36 -4.30 12.76 10.32
C SER A 36 -5.08 12.90 11.62
N MET A 37 -4.69 13.90 12.40
CA MET A 37 -5.29 14.20 13.71
C MET A 37 -6.40 15.23 13.55
N TRP A 38 -7.45 15.13 14.37
CA TRP A 38 -8.34 16.26 14.62
C TRP A 38 -7.75 17.18 15.68
N GLU A 39 -8.06 18.47 15.60
CA GLU A 39 -7.61 19.45 16.59
C GLU A 39 -8.09 19.04 18.00
N GLY A 40 -7.15 18.94 18.94
CA GLY A 40 -7.42 18.54 20.32
C GLY A 40 -7.66 17.04 20.57
N SER A 41 -7.60 16.17 19.56
CA SER A 41 -7.81 14.73 19.75
C SER A 41 -6.54 13.98 20.12
N LYS A 42 -6.66 13.01 21.04
CA LYS A 42 -5.60 12.00 21.32
C LYS A 42 -5.62 10.82 20.36
N ARG A 43 -6.70 10.66 19.57
CA ARG A 43 -6.85 9.58 18.60
C ARG A 43 -6.83 10.15 17.17
N PRO A 44 -6.09 9.51 16.25
CA PRO A 44 -6.10 9.89 14.85
C PRO A 44 -7.48 9.66 14.24
N ALA A 45 -7.88 10.58 13.37
CA ALA A 45 -9.15 10.51 12.66
C ALA A 45 -9.04 9.75 11.34
N MET A 46 -7.85 9.77 10.73
CA MET A 46 -7.55 9.03 9.51
C MET A 46 -6.14 8.47 9.58
N ALA A 47 -5.90 7.40 8.83
CA ALA A 47 -4.57 6.90 8.54
C ALA A 47 -4.39 6.63 7.04
N PHE A 48 -3.19 6.90 6.53
CA PHE A 48 -2.75 6.60 5.17
C PHE A 48 -1.58 5.63 5.24
N LEU A 49 -1.80 4.40 4.79
CA LEU A 49 -0.76 3.38 4.72
C LEU A 49 -0.21 3.34 3.31
N MET A 50 1.11 3.51 3.20
CA MET A 50 1.82 3.54 1.93
C MET A 50 2.60 2.26 1.74
N PHE A 51 2.47 1.70 0.54
CA PHE A 51 3.17 0.51 0.12
C PHE A 51 3.82 0.71 -1.24
N VAL A 52 4.90 -0.02 -1.47
CA VAL A 52 5.67 0.02 -2.71
C VAL A 52 5.95 -1.40 -3.19
N ARG A 53 6.02 -1.59 -4.51
CA ARG A 53 6.56 -2.80 -5.12
C ARG A 53 7.33 -2.48 -6.40
N PRO A 54 8.28 -3.32 -6.83
CA PRO A 54 8.85 -3.23 -8.16
C PRO A 54 7.75 -3.23 -9.22
N ARG A 55 7.83 -2.30 -10.18
CA ARG A 55 6.97 -2.38 -11.36
C ARG A 55 7.41 -3.62 -12.12
N ARG A 56 6.48 -4.54 -12.43
CA ARG A 56 6.85 -5.68 -13.27
C ARG A 56 7.28 -5.12 -14.63
N GLU A 57 8.55 -5.26 -14.97
CA GLU A 57 9.00 -5.01 -16.32
C GLU A 57 8.32 -6.04 -17.24
N GLY A 58 7.75 -5.55 -18.34
CA GLY A 58 7.03 -6.39 -19.27
C GLY A 58 7.93 -7.52 -19.77
N THR A 59 7.38 -8.72 -19.84
CA THR A 59 7.99 -9.88 -20.48
C THR A 59 8.62 -9.46 -21.81
N PRO A 60 9.85 -9.86 -22.14
CA PRO A 60 10.39 -9.62 -23.47
C PRO A 60 9.43 -10.26 -24.47
N VAL A 61 8.84 -9.45 -25.34
CA VAL A 61 8.08 -9.98 -26.48
C VAL A 61 9.13 -10.51 -27.44
N THR A 62 9.43 -11.81 -27.38
CA THR A 62 10.28 -12.45 -28.39
C THR A 62 9.55 -12.32 -29.72
N ASN A 63 9.98 -11.38 -30.55
CA ASN A 63 9.46 -11.22 -31.90
C ASN A 63 10.02 -12.33 -32.80
N GLU A 64 9.46 -13.52 -32.69
CA GLU A 64 9.63 -14.58 -33.69
C GLU A 64 8.74 -14.23 -34.88
N ARG A 65 9.30 -13.48 -35.84
CA ARG A 65 8.94 -13.33 -37.27
C ARG A 65 9.71 -12.11 -37.77
N GLN A 66 10.74 -12.25 -38.58
CA GLN A 66 10.63 -12.65 -39.98
C GLN A 66 11.96 -13.26 -40.45
N SER A 67 11.87 -14.47 -41.00
CA SER A 67 12.85 -15.04 -41.94
C SER A 67 12.44 -14.69 -43.37
#